data_AF-A0A6U0KCN8-F1
#
_entry.id   AF-A0A6U0KCN8-F1
#
_cell.length_a   1.000
_cell.length_b   1.000
_cell.length_c   1.000
_cell.angle_alpha   90.00
_cell.angle_beta   90.00
_cell.angle_gamma   90.00
#
_symmetry.space_group_name_H-M   'P 1'
#
loop_
_entity.id
_entity.type
_entity.pdbx_description
1 polymer ?
#
loop_
_entity_poly.entity_id
_entity_poly.type
_entity_poly.pdbx_seq_one_letter_code
_entity_poly.pdbx_strand_id
1 'polypeptide(L)'
;MTTLRDNRDILLSVLEPFIKDPIIDWKKHRSQQKHGTKGNAGASKSEADTAKRHIRVIQGRLNGVYNLENPNHKRLVRTDTHSFDQEDDMTHLLPLSVEGQVQKMITEATNIENLVQVYVGWMPWL
;
A
#
# COMPACT_ATOMS: atom_id res chain seq x y z
N MET A 1 3.80 -16.76 3.57
CA MET A 1 4.58 -15.81 2.72
C MET A 1 5.61 -16.51 1.86
N THR A 2 6.31 -17.56 2.33
CA THR A 2 7.23 -18.39 1.52
C THR A 2 6.58 -18.86 0.21
N THR A 3 5.48 -19.60 0.33
CA THR A 3 4.72 -20.15 -0.80
C THR A 3 4.26 -19.10 -1.82
N LEU A 4 3.87 -17.92 -1.35
CA LEU A 4 3.45 -16.80 -2.20
C LEU A 4 4.64 -16.19 -2.97
N ARG A 5 5.82 -16.12 -2.36
CA ARG A 5 7.04 -15.67 -3.04
C ARG A 5 7.54 -16.70 -4.05
N ASP A 6 7.47 -17.99 -3.70
CA ASP A 6 7.89 -19.10 -4.56
C ASP A 6 7.05 -19.18 -5.85
N ASN A 7 5.76 -18.87 -5.75
CA ASN A 7 4.81 -18.91 -6.87
C ASN A 7 4.42 -17.50 -7.37
N ARG A 8 5.29 -16.51 -7.22
CA ARG A 8 4.98 -15.10 -7.55
C ARG A 8 4.55 -14.89 -9.01
N ASP A 9 5.15 -15.63 -9.94
CA ASP A 9 4.91 -15.42 -11.38
C ASP A 9 3.51 -15.92 -11.77
N ILE A 10 3.07 -17.02 -11.17
CA ILE A 10 1.71 -17.55 -11.29
C ILE A 10 0.71 -16.53 -10.72
N LEU A 11 0.96 -16.04 -9.51
CA LEU A 11 0.08 -15.04 -8.88
C LEU A 11 -0.06 -13.78 -9.74
N LEU A 12 1.03 -13.27 -10.31
CA LEU A 12 1.01 -12.08 -11.18
C LEU A 12 0.26 -12.35 -12.47
N SER A 13 0.44 -13.52 -13.08
CA SER A 13 -0.30 -13.91 -14.30
C SER A 13 -1.81 -13.96 -14.06
N VAL A 14 -2.24 -14.35 -12.86
CA VAL A 14 -3.65 -14.38 -12.48
C VAL A 14 -4.17 -12.98 -12.20
N LEU A 15 -3.37 -12.09 -11.61
CA LEU A 15 -3.75 -10.70 -11.26
C LEU A 15 -3.79 -9.75 -12.47
N GLU A 16 -3.00 -10.01 -13.51
CA GLU A 16 -2.97 -9.19 -14.73
C GLU A 16 -4.34 -9.08 -15.45
N PRO A 17 -5.11 -10.17 -15.64
CA PRO A 17 -6.47 -10.12 -16.15
C PRO A 17 -7.43 -9.28 -15.30
N PHE A 18 -7.38 -9.36 -13.96
CA PHE A 18 -8.28 -8.59 -13.08
C PHE A 18 -8.14 -7.07 -13.29
N ILE A 19 -6.96 -6.60 -13.70
CA ILE A 19 -6.74 -5.18 -13.97
C ILE A 19 -7.35 -4.73 -15.28
N LYS A 20 -7.48 -5.65 -16.24
CA LYS A 20 -8.08 -5.40 -17.55
C LYS A 20 -9.58 -5.70 -17.57
N ASP A 21 -10.14 -6.14 -16.44
CA ASP A 21 -11.56 -6.44 -16.33
C ASP A 21 -12.39 -5.15 -16.45
N PRO A 22 -13.29 -5.04 -17.44
CA PRO A 22 -14.09 -3.84 -17.67
C PRO A 22 -15.14 -3.56 -16.58
N ILE A 23 -15.40 -4.51 -15.68
CA ILE A 23 -16.37 -4.36 -14.58
C ILE A 23 -15.71 -3.75 -13.33
N ILE A 24 -14.38 -3.83 -13.23
CA ILE A 24 -13.64 -3.33 -12.07
C ILE A 24 -13.37 -1.83 -12.25
N ASP A 25 -14.10 -1.00 -11.51
CA ASP A 25 -13.93 0.45 -11.50
C ASP A 25 -12.87 0.89 -10.48
N TRP A 26 -11.67 1.21 -10.95
CA TRP A 26 -10.57 1.71 -10.11
C TRP A 26 -10.72 3.19 -9.71
N LYS A 27 -11.77 3.89 -10.15
CA LYS A 27 -11.98 5.33 -9.89
C LYS A 27 -12.68 5.63 -8.57
N LYS A 28 -13.40 4.67 -7.95
CA LYS A 28 -14.22 4.94 -6.77
C LYS A 28 -13.42 4.93 -5.47
N HIS A 29 -12.80 6.08 -5.14
CA HIS A 29 -12.76 6.57 -3.74
C HIS A 29 -12.33 8.03 -3.55
N ARG A 30 -12.03 8.80 -4.62
CA ARG A 30 -11.68 10.24 -4.49
C ARG A 30 -12.90 11.17 -4.54
N SER A 31 -14.05 10.67 -5.01
CA SER A 31 -15.24 11.48 -5.26
C SER A 31 -16.02 11.92 -4.02
N GLN A 32 -15.85 11.30 -2.86
CA GLN A 32 -16.60 11.71 -1.65
C GLN A 32 -15.91 12.85 -0.86
N GLN A 33 -14.70 13.28 -1.23
CA GLN A 33 -13.95 14.30 -0.47
C GLN A 33 -13.76 15.65 -1.20
N LYS A 34 -14.34 15.85 -2.39
CA LYS A 34 -14.26 17.14 -3.09
C LYS A 34 -15.62 17.64 -3.55
N HIS A 35 -16.36 18.22 -2.61
CA HIS A 35 -17.29 19.28 -2.96
C HIS A 35 -16.45 20.50 -3.37
N GLY A 36 -16.26 20.71 -4.69
CA GLY A 36 -15.57 21.91 -5.19
C GLY A 36 -14.60 21.66 -6.36
N THR A 37 -15.14 21.80 -7.57
CA THR A 37 -14.53 22.57 -8.67
C THR A 37 -13.37 21.96 -9.49
N LYS A 38 -13.67 21.84 -10.80
CA LYS A 38 -12.82 21.83 -12.03
C LYS A 38 -12.19 20.50 -12.54
N GLY A 39 -12.57 20.17 -13.79
CA GLY A 39 -11.62 19.77 -14.84
C GLY A 39 -11.72 18.33 -15.36
N ASN A 40 -12.70 18.06 -16.22
CA ASN A 40 -12.90 16.77 -16.90
C ASN A 40 -12.08 16.69 -18.20
N ALA A 41 -10.79 16.33 -18.15
CA ALA A 41 -9.97 16.16 -19.37
C ALA A 41 -8.80 15.14 -19.26
N GLY A 42 -8.69 14.34 -18.19
CA GLY A 42 -7.55 13.42 -17.98
C GLY A 42 -7.90 12.00 -17.50
N ALA A 43 -9.18 11.61 -17.52
CA ALA A 43 -9.73 10.50 -16.74
C ALA A 43 -9.41 9.08 -17.25
N SER A 44 -8.93 8.92 -18.49
CA SER A 44 -8.66 7.59 -19.07
C SER A 44 -7.24 7.10 -18.77
N LYS A 45 -6.24 7.99 -18.79
CA LYS A 45 -4.84 7.63 -18.52
C LYS A 45 -4.62 7.24 -17.06
N SER A 46 -5.34 7.90 -16.14
CA SER A 46 -5.19 7.68 -14.70
C SER A 46 -5.56 6.26 -14.24
N GLU A 47 -6.51 5.60 -14.89
CA GLU A 47 -7.06 4.31 -14.42
C GLU A 47 -6.09 3.14 -14.66
N ALA A 48 -5.62 3.02 -15.90
CA ALA A 48 -4.59 2.05 -16.26
C ALA A 48 -3.30 2.31 -15.49
N ASP A 49 -2.95 3.58 -15.22
CA ASP A 49 -1.76 3.94 -14.45
C ASP A 49 -1.91 3.60 -12.95
N THR A 50 -3.10 3.75 -12.37
CA THR A 50 -3.38 3.30 -10.99
C THR A 50 -3.30 1.79 -10.85
N ALA A 51 -3.89 1.05 -11.79
CA ALA A 51 -3.88 -0.40 -11.76
C ALA A 51 -2.46 -0.97 -11.95
N LYS A 52 -1.66 -0.40 -12.86
CA LYS A 52 -0.24 -0.73 -13.02
C LYS A 52 0.57 -0.43 -11.76
N ARG A 53 0.26 0.65 -11.04
CA ARG A 53 0.89 0.96 -9.74
C ARG A 53 0.59 -0.14 -8.73
N HIS A 54 -0.64 -0.64 -8.65
CA HIS A 54 -1.00 -1.73 -7.75
C HIS A 54 -0.20 -3.02 -8.05
N ILE A 55 -0.01 -3.40 -9.32
CA ILE A 55 0.89 -4.52 -9.69
C ILE A 55 2.29 -4.29 -9.16
N ARG A 56 2.86 -3.11 -9.38
CA ARG A 56 4.21 -2.78 -8.94
C ARG A 56 4.38 -2.90 -7.43
N VAL A 57 3.37 -2.48 -6.67
CA VAL A 57 3.35 -2.60 -5.21
C VAL A 57 3.27 -4.07 -4.79
N ILE A 58 2.41 -4.87 -5.43
CA ILE A 58 2.28 -6.31 -5.15
C ILE A 58 3.59 -7.03 -5.45
N GLN A 59 4.21 -6.75 -6.61
CA GLN A 59 5.53 -7.27 -6.97
C GLN A 59 6.60 -6.90 -5.95
N GLY A 60 6.64 -5.64 -5.50
CA GLY A 60 7.55 -5.20 -4.45
C GLY A 60 7.36 -5.97 -3.14
N ARG A 61 6.11 -6.16 -2.71
CA ARG A 61 5.78 -6.94 -1.50
C ARG A 61 6.17 -8.40 -1.62
N LEU A 62 6.00 -9.01 -2.79
CA LEU A 62 6.44 -10.39 -3.08
C LEU A 62 7.97 -10.51 -3.15
N ASN A 63 8.67 -9.46 -3.52
CA ASN A 63 10.13 -9.42 -3.44
C ASN A 63 10.66 -9.14 -2.02
N GLY A 64 9.77 -8.92 -1.05
CA GLY A 64 10.14 -8.65 0.35
C GLY A 64 10.37 -7.19 0.69
N VAL A 65 10.05 -6.26 -0.23
CA VAL A 65 10.04 -4.82 0.07
C VAL A 65 8.76 -4.52 0.85
N TYR A 66 8.91 -4.13 2.11
CA TYR A 66 7.78 -3.94 3.01
C TYR A 66 7.29 -2.47 3.04
N ASN A 67 8.20 -1.50 3.11
CA ASN A 67 7.88 -0.07 3.28
C ASN A 67 7.73 0.65 1.94
N LEU A 68 6.89 0.12 1.06
CA LEU A 68 6.54 0.89 -0.14
C LEU A 68 5.84 2.18 0.29
N GLU A 69 6.26 3.30 -0.30
CA GLU A 69 5.78 4.63 0.02
C GLU A 69 4.24 4.66 0.04
N ASN A 70 3.67 4.90 1.22
CA ASN A 70 2.22 5.00 1.35
C ASN A 70 1.77 6.30 0.67
N PRO A 71 0.90 6.27 -0.34
CA PRO A 71 0.43 7.48 -1.00
C PRO A 71 -0.32 8.45 -0.06
N ASN A 72 -0.75 7.99 1.12
CA ASN A 72 -1.37 8.79 2.16
C ASN A 72 -0.43 9.15 3.31
N HIS A 73 0.90 8.94 3.20
CA HIS A 73 1.84 9.23 4.30
C HIS A 73 1.72 10.66 4.85
N LYS A 74 1.39 11.64 4.01
CA LYS A 74 1.20 13.05 4.41
C LYS A 74 0.00 13.29 5.34
N ARG A 75 -0.94 12.35 5.41
CA ARG A 75 -2.14 12.45 6.25
C ARG A 75 -1.98 11.72 7.59
N LEU A 76 -0.92 10.93 7.73
CA LEU A 76 -0.60 10.21 8.96
C LEU A 76 0.25 11.13 9.82
N VAL A 77 -0.19 11.36 11.05
CA VAL A 77 0.60 12.10 12.04
C VAL A 77 1.33 11.05 12.84
N ARG A 78 2.62 10.87 12.55
CA ARG A 78 3.50 10.03 13.35
C ARG A 78 4.18 10.91 14.40
N THR A 79 3.98 10.57 15.65
CA THR A 79 4.53 11.29 16.80
C THR A 79 5.91 10.77 17.19
N ASP A 80 6.28 9.58 16.74
CA ASP A 80 7.57 8.93 16.94
C ASP A 80 8.70 9.51 16.08
N THR A 81 8.41 10.33 15.07
CA THR A 81 9.44 10.97 14.23
C THR A 81 10.07 12.18 14.94
N HIS A 82 10.63 11.97 16.13
CA HIS A 82 11.60 12.87 16.72
C HIS A 82 12.98 12.53 16.12
N SER A 83 13.26 13.10 14.95
CA SER A 83 14.59 13.51 14.49
C SER A 83 15.80 12.66 14.94
N PHE A 84 15.92 11.42 14.46
CA PHE A 84 17.18 10.68 14.37
C PHE A 84 17.03 9.71 13.17
N ASP A 85 18.09 9.57 12.37
CA ASP A 85 18.24 8.56 11.30
C ASP A 85 17.64 8.84 9.91
N GLN A 86 18.32 9.74 9.20
CA GLN A 86 18.33 9.82 7.71
C GLN A 86 18.84 8.50 7.06
N GLU A 87 19.42 7.58 7.85
CA GLU A 87 20.01 6.30 7.40
C GLU A 87 18.98 5.17 7.24
N ASP A 88 17.84 5.24 7.93
CA ASP A 88 16.80 4.20 7.88
C ASP A 88 15.98 4.20 6.58
N ASP A 89 15.98 5.31 5.83
CA ASP A 89 15.24 5.42 4.56
C ASP A 89 15.78 4.46 3.49
N MET A 90 17.08 4.12 3.57
CA MET A 90 17.72 3.17 2.64
C MET A 90 17.45 1.71 3.00
N THR A 91 17.42 1.37 4.30
CA THR A 91 17.14 0.00 4.79
C THR A 91 15.69 -0.42 4.53
N HIS A 92 14.77 0.55 4.45
CA HIS A 92 13.36 0.34 4.10
C HIS A 92 13.12 -0.23 2.69
N LEU A 93 14.08 -0.04 1.76
CA LEU A 93 14.04 -0.53 0.38
C LEU A 93 14.69 -1.91 0.20
N LEU A 94 15.43 -2.39 1.21
CA LEU A 94 16.07 -3.70 1.15
C LEU A 94 15.01 -4.81 1.25
N PRO A 95 15.13 -5.88 0.45
CA PRO A 95 14.21 -7.01 0.53
C PRO A 95 14.43 -7.76 1.84
N LEU A 96 13.40 -7.81 2.69
CA LEU A 96 13.43 -8.56 3.93
C LEU A 96 13.30 -10.07 3.64
N SER A 97 13.88 -10.88 4.53
CA SER A 97 13.56 -12.31 4.59
C SER A 97 12.07 -12.52 4.83
N VAL A 98 11.57 -13.73 4.60
CA VAL A 98 10.16 -14.02 4.84
C VAL A 98 9.80 -13.80 6.32
N GLU A 99 10.65 -14.30 7.23
CA GLU A 99 10.46 -14.12 8.67
C GLU A 99 10.53 -12.65 9.08
N GLY A 100 11.51 -11.90 8.56
CA GLY A 100 11.62 -10.47 8.83
C GLY A 100 10.41 -9.68 8.34
N GLN A 101 9.90 -9.98 7.15
CA GLN A 101 8.71 -9.32 6.61
C GLN A 101 7.47 -9.63 7.45
N VAL A 102 7.31 -10.88 7.91
CA VAL A 102 6.19 -11.27 8.78
C VAL A 102 6.30 -10.60 10.14
N GLN A 103 7.48 -10.61 10.76
CA GLN A 103 7.70 -9.97 12.05
C GLN A 103 7.39 -8.47 11.98
N LYS A 104 7.89 -7.78 10.95
CA LYS A 104 7.61 -6.36 10.75
C LYS A 104 6.11 -6.08 10.55
N MET A 105 5.42 -6.96 9.81
CA MET A 105 3.98 -6.86 9.62
C MET A 105 3.20 -6.98 10.93
N ILE A 106 3.60 -7.93 11.80
CA ILE A 106 3.01 -8.10 13.12
C ILE A 106 3.25 -6.84 13.95
N THR A 107 4.50 -6.39 14.04
CA THR A 107 4.86 -5.18 14.80
C THR A 107 4.04 -3.97 14.38
N GLU A 108 3.87 -3.74 13.07
CA GLU A 108 3.06 -2.62 12.60
C GLU A 108 1.56 -2.79 12.83
N ALA A 109 1.02 -4.00 12.65
CA ALA A 109 -0.40 -4.28 12.87
C ALA A 109 -0.80 -4.15 14.34
N THR A 110 0.14 -4.40 15.26
CA THR A 110 -0.08 -4.27 16.71
C THR A 110 0.40 -2.94 17.29
N ASN A 111 0.94 -2.03 16.48
CA ASN A 111 1.43 -0.74 16.98
C ASN A 111 0.26 0.16 17.40
N ILE A 112 0.30 0.61 18.66
CA ILE A 112 -0.70 1.51 19.25
C ILE A 112 -0.86 2.80 18.44
N GLU A 113 0.23 3.39 17.95
CA GLU A 113 0.16 4.63 17.15
C GLU A 113 -0.61 4.42 15.84
N ASN A 114 -0.45 3.24 15.21
CA ASN A 114 -1.20 2.89 14.02
C ASN A 114 -2.68 2.62 14.37
N LEU A 115 -2.93 1.88 15.45
CA LEU A 115 -4.28 1.51 15.89
C LEU A 115 -5.15 2.73 16.23
N VAL A 116 -4.59 3.74 16.92
CA VAL A 116 -5.31 4.99 17.25
C VAL A 116 -5.67 5.81 15.99
N GLN A 117 -4.97 5.60 14.88
CA GLN A 117 -5.20 6.30 13.61
C GLN A 117 -6.17 5.57 12.66
N VAL A 118 -6.61 4.35 13.01
CA VAL A 118 -7.58 3.60 12.19
C VAL A 118 -8.97 4.25 12.29
N TYR A 119 -9.80 4.08 11.25
CA TYR A 119 -11.19 4.51 11.29
C TYR A 119 -11.91 3.93 12.51
N VAL A 120 -12.54 4.79 13.30
CA VAL A 120 -13.20 4.45 14.58
C VAL A 120 -14.16 3.25 14.49
N GLY A 121 -14.85 3.06 13.36
CA GLY A 121 -15.77 1.94 13.16
C GLY A 121 -15.10 0.55 13.09
N TRP A 122 -13.77 0.47 12.98
CA TRP A 122 -13.03 -0.79 13.02
C TRP A 122 -12.75 -1.27 14.45
N MET A 123 -13.07 -0.45 15.47
CA MET A 123 -12.97 -0.79 16.89
C MET A 123 -11.64 -1.45 17.29
N PRO A 124 -10.47 -0.82 17.07
CA PRO A 124 -9.16 -1.39 17.38
C PRO A 124 -8.89 -1.65 18.88
N TRP A 125 -9.79 -1.24 19.77
CA TRP A 125 -9.67 -1.38 21.23
C TRP A 125 -10.44 -2.58 21.81
N LEU A 126 -11.14 -3.35 20.98
CA LEU A 126 -11.89 -4.55 21.37
C LEU A 126 -11.02 -5.81 21.22
#